data_AF-A0A5E7WED7-F1
#
_entry.id   AF-A0A5E7WED7-F1
#
_cell.length_a   1.000
_cell.length_b   1.000
_cell.length_c   1.000
_cell.angle_alpha   90.00
_cell.angle_beta   90.00
_cell.angle_gamma   90.00
#
_symmetry.space_group_name_H-M   'P 1'
#
loop_
_entity.id
_entity.type
_entity.pdbx_description
1 polymer ?
#
loop_
_entity_poly.entity_id
_entity_poly.type
_entity_poly.pdbx_seq_one_letter_code
_entity_poly.pdbx_strand_id
1 'polypeptide(L)'
;MHDFTHGDKTVSFTVLSGEVVGSEKLSETRVTSTGGVHVNGNDGDVTPVRISSVSIINHEFWVRTPDGVEHDVKLRGVDIPLRTGQEISLISALKKDGSPLHTILQNHTASKRWVLRDANALNTELELSPFNWKTVLIVLGLCVAGLATAGLGFLAATGYFCYAWYQGSQRKKLLISDLNAYIEKLDNRVASRGQAPSPVQIESPVQAEISFQVESPAPAQPPAETESPALNSESVRRALSRNL
;
A
#
# COMPACT_ATOMS: atom_id res chain seq x y z
N MET A 1 -4.39 11.98 -8.47
CA MET A 1 -5.25 11.87 -7.27
C MET A 1 -6.59 11.29 -7.72
N HIS A 2 -7.18 10.39 -6.92
CA HIS A 2 -8.39 9.66 -7.30
C HIS A 2 -9.43 9.79 -6.19
N ASP A 3 -10.55 10.45 -6.45
CA ASP A 3 -11.56 10.69 -5.42
C ASP A 3 -12.63 9.60 -5.45
N PHE A 4 -12.99 9.11 -4.27
CA PHE A 4 -14.10 8.20 -4.01
C PHE A 4 -15.16 8.97 -3.23
N THR A 5 -16.38 9.01 -3.77
CA THR A 5 -17.53 9.65 -3.13
C THR A 5 -18.59 8.59 -2.81
N HIS A 6 -19.07 8.58 -1.56
CA HIS A 6 -20.19 7.74 -1.13
C HIS A 6 -21.08 8.53 -0.17
N GLY A 7 -22.28 8.87 -0.62
CA GLY A 7 -23.19 9.76 0.11
C GLY A 7 -22.59 11.16 0.28
N ASP A 8 -22.38 11.57 1.52
CA ASP A 8 -21.81 12.85 1.95
C ASP A 8 -20.28 12.80 2.16
N LYS A 9 -19.64 11.65 1.93
CA LYS A 9 -18.23 11.43 2.25
C LYS A 9 -17.38 11.33 1.00
N THR A 10 -16.26 12.04 1.02
CA THR A 10 -15.22 12.00 -0.02
C THR A 10 -13.91 11.53 0.58
N VAL A 11 -13.28 10.55 -0.06
CA VAL A 11 -11.94 10.05 0.28
C VAL A 11 -11.06 10.17 -0.94
N SER A 12 -9.91 10.81 -0.80
CA SER A 12 -8.94 10.95 -1.87
C SER A 12 -7.88 9.86 -1.77
N PHE A 13 -7.61 9.20 -2.88
CA PHE A 13 -6.58 8.18 -3.02
C PHE A 13 -5.41 8.69 -3.85
N THR A 14 -4.21 8.33 -3.43
CA THR A 14 -2.96 8.58 -4.14
C THR A 14 -2.30 7.25 -4.48
N VAL A 15 -1.62 7.22 -5.63
CA VAL A 15 -0.88 6.05 -6.09
C VAL A 15 0.56 6.50 -6.25
N LEU A 16 1.46 5.87 -5.52
CA LEU A 16 2.89 6.06 -5.61
C LEU A 16 3.47 4.87 -6.36
N SER A 17 3.97 5.09 -7.58
CA SER A 17 4.60 4.06 -8.42
C SER A 17 6.06 4.41 -8.65
N GLY A 18 6.94 3.41 -8.58
CA GLY A 18 8.36 3.63 -8.77
C GLY A 18 9.22 2.42 -8.41
N GLU A 19 10.52 2.63 -8.47
CA GLU A 19 11.53 1.64 -8.15
C GLU A 19 11.93 1.74 -6.67
N VAL A 20 12.05 0.62 -5.98
CA VAL A 20 12.59 0.57 -4.62
C VAL A 20 14.10 0.81 -4.68
N VAL A 21 14.58 1.89 -4.06
CA VAL A 21 16.02 2.23 -4.03
C VAL A 21 16.71 1.83 -2.73
N GLY A 22 15.94 1.69 -1.64
CA GLY A 22 16.46 1.24 -0.34
C GLY A 22 15.37 0.57 0.47
N SER A 23 15.75 -0.38 1.33
CA SER A 23 14.82 -1.01 2.26
C SER A 23 15.51 -1.42 3.55
N GLU A 24 14.88 -1.11 4.68
CA GLU A 24 15.34 -1.40 6.02
C GLU A 24 14.22 -2.04 6.85
N LYS A 25 14.56 -3.04 7.67
CA LYS A 25 13.61 -3.71 8.55
C LYS A 25 14.15 -3.73 9.97
N LEU A 26 13.32 -3.23 10.89
CA LEU A 26 13.61 -3.18 12.32
C LEU A 26 12.55 -3.99 13.07
N SER A 27 12.97 -4.77 14.07
CA SER A 27 12.04 -5.50 14.95
C SER A 27 12.02 -4.83 16.32
N GLU A 28 10.85 -4.40 16.76
CA GLU A 28 10.60 -3.86 18.11
C GLU A 28 9.95 -4.95 18.96
N THR A 29 10.59 -5.37 20.06
CA THR A 29 9.99 -6.32 21.01
C THR A 29 9.49 -5.57 22.24
N ARG A 30 8.19 -5.69 22.53
CA ARG A 30 7.56 -5.16 23.75
C ARG A 30 7.32 -6.30 24.72
N VAL A 31 7.82 -6.14 25.94
CA VAL A 31 7.63 -7.10 27.03
C VAL A 31 6.74 -6.45 28.09
N THR A 32 5.63 -7.10 28.40
CA THR A 32 4.71 -6.70 29.47
C THR A 32 4.69 -7.80 30.52
N SER A 33 4.88 -7.42 31.78
CA SER A 33 4.76 -8.31 32.93
C SER A 33 3.58 -7.88 33.78
N THR A 34 2.71 -8.82 34.14
CA THR A 34 1.52 -8.57 34.98
C THR A 34 1.48 -9.60 36.11
N GLY A 35 1.30 -9.18 37.36
CA GLY A 35 1.32 -10.06 38.53
C GLY A 35 2.46 -9.71 39.48
N GLY A 36 2.71 -10.54 40.49
CA GLY A 36 3.72 -10.28 41.53
C GLY A 36 3.23 -9.41 42.69
N VAL A 37 1.92 -9.16 42.78
CA VAL A 37 1.29 -8.45 43.91
C VAL A 37 0.81 -9.47 44.93
N HIS A 38 1.07 -9.22 46.21
CA HIS A 38 0.56 -10.03 47.32
C HIS A 38 -0.95 -9.94 47.38
N VAL A 39 -1.62 -11.09 47.45
CA VAL A 39 -3.07 -11.18 47.69
C VAL A 39 -3.30 -11.27 49.20
N ASN A 40 -4.10 -10.34 49.74
CA ASN A 40 -4.55 -10.33 51.14
C ASN A 40 -3.50 -10.17 52.26
N GLY A 41 -2.31 -9.60 51.99
CA GLY A 41 -1.38 -9.18 53.05
C GLY A 41 -0.77 -10.30 53.90
N ASN A 42 -1.00 -11.57 53.55
CA ASN A 42 -0.26 -12.71 54.08
C ASN A 42 0.98 -12.95 53.21
N ASP A 43 2.14 -13.16 53.86
CA ASP A 43 3.47 -13.32 53.24
C ASP A 43 3.60 -14.53 52.27
N GLY A 44 2.55 -15.33 52.07
CA GLY A 44 2.62 -16.60 51.33
C GLY A 44 1.88 -16.62 49.99
N ASP A 45 0.98 -15.68 49.71
CA ASP A 45 0.11 -15.76 48.51
C ASP A 45 0.39 -14.59 47.56
N VAL A 46 0.99 -14.88 46.42
CA VAL A 46 1.42 -13.91 45.41
C VAL A 46 0.73 -14.22 44.10
N THR A 47 0.15 -13.20 43.46
CA THR A 47 -0.45 -13.35 42.13
C THR A 47 0.58 -13.85 41.12
N PRO A 48 0.25 -14.88 40.30
CA PRO A 48 1.20 -15.46 39.37
C PRO A 48 1.68 -14.40 38.36
N VAL A 49 2.99 -14.29 38.19
CA VAL A 49 3.60 -13.40 37.21
C VAL A 49 3.36 -13.96 35.82
N ARG A 50 2.64 -13.21 34.99
CA ARG A 50 2.43 -13.47 33.56
C ARG A 50 3.32 -12.55 32.75
N ILE A 51 4.22 -13.11 31.98
CA ILE A 51 5.06 -12.39 31.04
C ILE A 51 4.48 -12.61 29.64
N SER A 52 4.12 -11.53 28.96
CA SER A 52 3.74 -11.56 27.55
C SER A 52 4.71 -10.70 26.74
N SER A 53 5.20 -11.24 25.62
CA SER A 53 6.08 -10.52 24.70
C SER A 53 5.41 -10.41 23.33
N VAL A 54 5.50 -9.24 22.71
CA VAL A 54 4.97 -8.96 21.37
C VAL A 54 6.07 -8.33 20.53
N SER A 55 6.42 -8.98 19.41
CA SER A 55 7.39 -8.45 18.44
C SER A 55 6.64 -7.78 17.29
N ILE A 56 7.02 -6.55 16.94
CA ILE A 56 6.41 -5.73 15.89
C ILE A 56 7.51 -5.37 14.89
N ILE A 57 7.28 -5.70 13.62
CA ILE A 57 8.22 -5.36 12.54
C ILE A 57 7.85 -3.97 12.02
N ASN A 58 8.83 -3.06 12.02
CA ASN A 58 8.78 -1.77 11.35
C ASN A 58 9.59 -1.89 10.06
N HIS A 59 8.94 -1.71 8.91
CA HIS A 59 9.55 -1.83 7.60
C HIS A 59 9.53 -0.47 6.91
N GLU A 60 10.72 0.07 6.66
CA GLU A 60 10.94 1.34 5.97
C GLU A 60 11.59 1.08 4.61
N PHE A 61 11.14 1.78 3.58
CA PHE A 61 11.75 1.69 2.27
C PHE A 61 11.55 3.00 1.48
N TRP A 62 12.46 3.22 0.54
CA TRP A 62 12.49 4.40 -0.30
C TRP A 62 12.08 4.03 -1.72
N VAL A 63 11.19 4.82 -2.30
CA VAL A 63 10.67 4.63 -3.65
C VAL A 63 11.03 5.82 -4.50
N ARG A 64 11.76 5.58 -5.60
CA ARG A 64 12.07 6.59 -6.60
C ARG A 64 11.02 6.56 -7.69
N THR A 65 10.28 7.66 -7.81
CA THR A 65 9.28 7.85 -8.87
C THR A 65 9.94 8.05 -10.24
N PRO A 66 9.20 7.88 -11.35
CA PRO A 66 9.70 8.18 -12.70
C PRO A 66 10.21 9.62 -12.87
N ASP A 67 9.71 10.55 -12.05
CA ASP A 67 10.13 11.95 -12.03
C ASP A 67 11.48 12.14 -11.31
N GLY A 68 12.08 11.07 -10.80
CA GLY A 68 13.36 11.07 -10.09
C GLY A 68 13.26 11.46 -8.61
N VAL A 69 12.05 11.70 -8.09
CA VAL A 69 11.82 12.07 -6.69
C VAL A 69 11.74 10.82 -5.81
N GLU A 70 12.47 10.82 -4.71
CA GLU A 70 12.44 9.76 -3.71
C GLU A 70 11.42 10.05 -2.61
N HIS A 71 10.64 9.02 -2.25
CA HIS A 71 9.65 9.06 -1.19
C HIS A 71 9.93 8.00 -0.14
N ASP A 72 9.92 8.36 1.14
CA ASP A 72 9.99 7.43 2.24
C ASP A 72 8.62 6.80 2.52
N VAL A 73 8.60 5.48 2.71
CA VAL A 73 7.39 4.72 3.05
C VAL A 73 7.66 3.92 4.30
N LYS A 74 6.79 4.07 5.30
CA LYS A 74 6.90 3.43 6.60
C LYS A 74 5.69 2.55 6.85
N LEU A 75 5.93 1.25 6.94
CA LEU A 75 4.94 0.22 7.25
C LEU A 75 5.21 -0.36 8.64
N ARG A 76 4.15 -0.61 9.40
CA ARG A 76 4.23 -1.16 10.75
C ARG A 76 3.40 -2.42 10.87
N GLY A 77 3.97 -3.45 11.48
CA GLY A 77 3.32 -4.73 11.73
C GLY A 77 3.19 -5.62 10.50
N VAL A 78 3.87 -5.30 9.39
CA VAL A 78 3.83 -6.09 8.16
C VAL A 78 5.24 -6.42 7.71
N ASP A 79 5.49 -7.69 7.41
CA ASP A 79 6.75 -8.16 6.85
C ASP A 79 6.61 -8.40 5.34
N ILE A 80 7.14 -7.47 4.54
CA ILE A 80 7.07 -7.55 3.08
C ILE A 80 8.47 -7.75 2.52
N PRO A 81 8.76 -8.82 1.77
CA PRO A 81 10.06 -9.01 1.14
C PRO A 81 10.20 -8.08 -0.08
N LEU A 82 10.68 -6.86 0.14
CA LEU A 82 11.06 -5.92 -0.91
C LEU A 82 12.58 -5.92 -1.08
N ARG A 83 13.04 -5.85 -2.33
CA ARG A 83 14.45 -5.69 -2.68
C ARG A 83 14.64 -4.44 -3.52
N THR A 84 15.83 -3.86 -3.45
CA THR A 84 16.22 -2.75 -4.31
C THR A 84 16.17 -3.16 -5.78
N GLY A 85 15.76 -2.25 -6.66
CA GLY A 85 15.55 -2.51 -8.08
C GLY A 85 14.18 -3.06 -8.45
N GLN A 86 13.31 -3.32 -7.48
CA GLN A 86 11.95 -3.80 -7.77
C GLN A 86 11.00 -2.64 -8.05
N GLU A 87 10.19 -2.80 -9.08
CA GLU A 87 9.13 -1.86 -9.41
C GLU A 87 7.87 -2.18 -8.60
N ILE A 88 7.37 -1.18 -7.89
CA ILE A 88 6.21 -1.31 -7.02
C ILE A 88 5.18 -0.21 -7.29
N SER A 89 3.97 -0.44 -6.81
CA SER A 89 2.94 0.58 -6.74
C SER A 89 2.19 0.47 -5.43
N LEU A 90 2.10 1.60 -4.73
CA LEU A 90 1.51 1.72 -3.42
C LEU A 90 0.27 2.60 -3.51
N ILE A 91 -0.88 2.04 -3.15
CA ILE A 91 -2.16 2.75 -3.10
C ILE A 91 -2.38 3.23 -1.66
N SER A 92 -2.58 4.53 -1.49
CA SER A 92 -2.81 5.15 -0.19
C SER A 92 -4.08 5.99 -0.21
N ALA A 93 -4.84 5.95 0.88
CA ALA A 93 -5.96 6.87 1.10
C ALA A 93 -5.47 8.05 1.95
N LEU A 94 -5.92 9.27 1.65
CA LEU A 94 -5.58 10.44 2.44
C LEU A 94 -6.58 10.61 3.59
N LYS A 95 -6.06 10.76 4.81
CA LYS A 95 -6.85 11.20 5.96
C LYS A 95 -7.20 12.69 5.81
N LYS A 96 -8.18 13.16 6.59
CA LYS A 96 -8.51 14.60 6.68
C LYS A 96 -7.31 15.45 7.10
N ASP A 97 -6.41 14.87 7.90
CA ASP A 97 -5.18 15.50 8.37
C ASP A 97 -4.05 15.51 7.31
N GLY A 98 -4.30 14.97 6.11
CA GLY A 98 -3.33 14.87 5.02
C GLY A 98 -2.36 13.69 5.14
N SER A 99 -2.38 12.93 6.25
CA SER A 99 -1.53 11.75 6.40
C SER A 99 -1.96 10.61 5.47
N PRO A 100 -1.02 9.97 4.75
CA PRO A 100 -1.33 8.85 3.88
C PRO A 100 -1.57 7.58 4.70
N LEU A 101 -2.64 6.89 4.35
CA LEU A 101 -3.01 5.61 4.91
C LEU A 101 -2.80 4.54 3.85
N HIS A 102 -1.70 3.81 3.96
CA HIS A 102 -1.32 2.79 2.99
C HIS A 102 -2.28 1.59 3.00
N THR A 103 -2.82 1.24 1.83
CA THR A 103 -3.90 0.23 1.68
C THR A 103 -3.42 -1.04 0.99
N ILE A 104 -2.90 -0.92 -0.22
CA ILE A 104 -2.40 -2.05 -1.02
C ILE A 104 -1.02 -1.70 -1.53
N LEU A 105 -0.12 -2.67 -1.45
CA LEU A 105 1.18 -2.64 -2.10
C LEU A 105 1.23 -3.76 -3.15
N GLN A 106 1.51 -3.37 -4.39
CA GLN A 106 1.75 -4.28 -5.49
C GLN A 106 3.22 -4.22 -5.89
N ASN A 107 3.85 -5.38 -6.06
CA ASN A 107 5.17 -5.51 -6.63
C ASN A 107 5.05 -6.13 -8.01
N HIS A 108 5.36 -5.32 -9.02
CA HIS A 108 5.24 -5.67 -10.44
C HIS A 108 6.36 -6.61 -10.86
N THR A 109 7.56 -6.44 -10.31
CA THR A 109 8.71 -7.33 -10.60
C THR A 109 8.52 -8.75 -10.06
N ALA A 110 7.92 -8.88 -8.88
CA ALA A 110 7.68 -10.18 -8.23
C ALA A 110 6.27 -10.73 -8.46
N SER A 111 5.41 -10.00 -9.19
CA SER A 111 3.99 -10.31 -9.39
C SER A 111 3.24 -10.66 -8.08
N LYS A 112 3.56 -9.95 -7.00
CA LYS A 112 2.98 -10.18 -5.65
C LYS A 112 2.20 -8.96 -5.18
N ARG A 113 1.14 -9.24 -4.43
CA ARG A 113 0.22 -8.24 -3.87
C ARG A 113 0.09 -8.45 -2.37
N TRP A 114 0.16 -7.36 -1.62
CA TRP A 114 -0.05 -7.33 -0.17
C TRP A 114 -1.14 -6.33 0.17
N VAL A 115 -2.14 -6.79 0.92
CA VAL A 115 -3.17 -5.92 1.51
C VAL A 115 -2.67 -5.48 2.87
N LEU A 116 -2.35 -4.20 2.99
CA LEU A 116 -1.90 -3.59 4.23
C LEU A 116 -3.10 -3.26 5.12
N ARG A 117 -4.18 -2.78 4.51
CA ARG A 117 -5.41 -2.39 5.21
C ARG A 117 -6.64 -2.68 4.35
N ASP A 118 -7.58 -3.41 4.94
CA ASP A 118 -8.88 -3.69 4.33
C ASP A 118 -9.82 -2.48 4.37
N ALA A 119 -10.85 -2.50 3.53
CA ALA A 119 -11.89 -1.48 3.49
C ALA A 119 -12.58 -1.24 4.86
N ASN A 120 -12.71 -2.27 5.71
CA ASN A 120 -13.28 -2.10 7.06
C ASN A 120 -12.34 -1.33 8.01
N ALA A 121 -11.03 -1.63 7.97
CA ALA A 121 -10.03 -0.88 8.72
C ALA A 121 -9.96 0.57 8.21
N LEU A 122 -10.01 0.74 6.90
CA LEU A 122 -10.01 2.04 6.25
C LEU A 122 -11.24 2.89 6.63
N ASN A 123 -12.45 2.30 6.59
CA ASN A 123 -13.67 2.96 7.02
C ASN A 123 -13.63 3.40 8.50
N THR A 124 -12.98 2.60 9.35
CA THR A 124 -12.83 2.92 10.78
C THR A 124 -11.83 4.05 10.99
N GLU A 125 -10.68 4.00 10.33
CA GLU A 125 -9.64 5.03 10.48
C GLU A 125 -9.91 6.35 9.77
N LEU A 126 -10.70 6.34 8.70
CA LEU A 126 -11.18 7.54 8.04
C LEU A 126 -12.47 8.09 8.66
N GLU A 127 -12.96 7.46 9.74
CA GLU A 127 -14.19 7.84 10.44
C GLU A 127 -15.40 7.95 9.47
N LEU A 128 -15.46 7.04 8.50
CA LEU A 128 -16.50 7.04 7.47
C LEU A 128 -17.84 6.53 8.00
N SER A 129 -17.89 5.99 9.22
CA SER A 129 -19.16 5.70 9.91
C SER A 129 -19.50 6.82 10.90
N PRO A 130 -20.50 7.69 10.63
CA PRO A 130 -20.91 8.68 11.59
C PRO A 130 -21.69 8.02 12.74
N PHE A 131 -21.39 8.41 13.98
CA PHE A 131 -22.20 8.05 15.14
C PHE A 131 -23.53 8.82 15.08
N ASN A 132 -24.65 8.11 15.00
CA ASN A 132 -25.97 8.72 14.84
C ASN A 132 -26.54 9.19 16.19
N TRP A 133 -26.10 10.36 16.68
CA TRP A 133 -26.60 10.96 17.93
C TRP A 133 -28.13 11.13 17.96
N LYS A 134 -28.74 11.37 16.79
CA LYS A 134 -30.20 11.45 16.64
C LYS A 134 -30.91 10.17 17.10
N THR A 135 -30.36 9.00 16.78
CA THR A 135 -30.91 7.71 17.22
C THR A 135 -30.84 7.58 18.74
N VAL A 136 -29.73 8.00 19.34
CA VAL A 136 -29.55 8.01 20.80
C VAL A 136 -30.59 8.91 21.47
N LEU A 137 -30.80 10.12 20.95
CA LEU A 137 -31.80 11.05 21.49
C LEU A 137 -33.23 10.52 21.39
N ILE A 138 -33.60 9.89 20.27
CA ILE A 138 -34.93 9.31 20.08
C ILE A 138 -35.16 8.13 21.03
N VAL A 139 -34.18 7.22 21.15
CA VAL A 139 -34.26 6.08 22.08
C VAL A 139 -34.35 6.57 23.52
N LEU A 140 -33.56 7.57 23.89
CA LEU A 140 -33.59 8.16 25.22
C LEU A 140 -34.97 8.78 25.52
N GLY A 141 -35.54 9.54 24.58
CA GLY A 141 -36.88 10.11 24.72
C GLY A 141 -37.97 9.06 24.89
N LEU A 142 -37.91 7.97 24.11
CA LEU A 142 -38.86 6.85 24.22
C LEU A 142 -38.72 6.08 25.54
N CYS A 143 -37.49 5.90 26.05
CA CYS A 143 -37.27 5.31 27.37
C CYS A 143 -37.87 6.16 28.51
N VAL A 144 -37.70 7.48 28.46
CA VAL A 144 -38.30 8.39 29.46
C VAL A 144 -39.82 8.35 29.38
N ALA A 145 -40.41 8.35 28.19
CA ALA A 145 -41.85 8.17 28.00
C ALA A 145 -42.35 6.79 28.50
N GLY A 146 -41.51 5.76 28.44
CA GLY A 146 -41.79 4.42 28.95
C GLY A 146 -42.03 4.36 30.46
N LEU A 147 -41.38 5.24 31.24
CA LEU A 147 -41.61 5.36 32.68
C LEU A 147 -43.02 5.90 32.98
N ALA A 148 -43.53 6.82 32.16
CA ALA A 148 -44.87 7.39 32.31
C ALA A 148 -45.99 6.48 31.78
N THR A 149 -45.66 5.52 30.90
CA THR A 149 -46.64 4.70 30.16
C THR A 149 -46.62 3.22 30.53
N ALA A 150 -46.18 2.89 31.75
CA ALA A 150 -46.12 1.51 32.27
C ALA A 150 -45.40 0.52 31.34
N GLY A 151 -44.32 0.95 30.67
CA GLY A 151 -43.46 0.06 29.88
C GLY A 151 -43.66 0.12 28.36
N LEU A 152 -44.74 0.73 27.84
CA LEU A 152 -45.00 0.77 26.39
C LEU A 152 -43.89 1.49 25.62
N GLY A 153 -43.39 2.61 26.17
CA GLY A 153 -42.28 3.37 25.58
C GLY A 153 -40.97 2.58 25.49
N PHE A 154 -40.71 1.63 26.40
CA PHE A 154 -39.52 0.77 26.34
C PHE A 154 -39.58 -0.23 25.19
N LEU A 155 -40.76 -0.80 24.89
CA LEU A 155 -40.93 -1.68 23.73
C LEU A 155 -40.73 -0.92 22.42
N ALA A 156 -41.28 0.29 22.33
CA ALA A 156 -41.07 1.16 21.17
C ALA A 156 -39.59 1.58 21.02
N ALA A 157 -38.92 1.93 22.11
CA ALA A 157 -37.49 2.27 22.13
C ALA A 157 -36.64 1.09 21.63
N THR A 158 -36.93 -0.12 22.10
CA THR A 158 -36.21 -1.34 21.71
C THR A 158 -36.42 -1.63 20.23
N GLY A 159 -37.66 -1.59 19.73
CA GLY A 159 -37.96 -1.82 18.32
C GLY A 159 -37.30 -0.79 17.40
N TYR A 160 -37.35 0.49 17.77
CA TYR A 160 -36.69 1.55 17.01
C TYR A 160 -35.16 1.42 17.02
N PHE A 161 -34.57 1.09 18.18
CA PHE A 161 -33.13 0.86 18.29
C PHE A 161 -32.68 -0.31 17.41
N CYS A 162 -33.40 -1.44 17.43
CA CYS A 162 -33.12 -2.58 16.54
C CYS A 162 -33.23 -2.19 15.06
N TYR A 163 -34.27 -1.45 14.68
CA TYR A 163 -34.44 -0.96 13.31
C TYR A 163 -33.29 -0.03 12.88
N ALA A 164 -32.94 0.95 13.71
CA ALA A 164 -31.88 1.91 13.43
C ALA A 164 -30.50 1.23 13.38
N TRP A 165 -30.23 0.27 14.27
CA TRP A 165 -29.02 -0.53 14.22
C TRP A 165 -28.97 -1.34 12.92
N TYR A 166 -30.05 -2.06 12.58
CA TYR A 166 -30.10 -2.84 11.34
C TYR A 166 -29.85 -1.96 10.11
N GLN A 167 -30.53 -0.83 10.00
CA GLN A 167 -30.33 0.11 8.90
C GLN A 167 -28.90 0.67 8.87
N GLY A 168 -28.34 1.04 10.02
CA GLY A 168 -26.96 1.51 10.14
C GLY A 168 -25.94 0.44 9.73
N SER A 169 -26.18 -0.82 10.10
CA SER A 169 -25.35 -1.96 9.72
C SER A 169 -25.38 -2.17 8.20
N GLN A 170 -26.55 -2.10 7.57
CA GLN A 170 -26.67 -2.25 6.12
C GLN A 170 -25.96 -1.12 5.36
N ARG A 171 -26.09 0.13 5.79
CA ARG A 171 -25.35 1.26 5.19
C ARG A 171 -23.85 1.08 5.32
N LYS A 172 -23.36 0.62 6.48
CA LYS A 172 -21.93 0.32 6.67
C LYS A 172 -21.46 -0.79 5.74
N LYS A 173 -22.26 -1.85 5.56
CA LYS A 173 -21.93 -2.95 4.63
C LYS A 173 -21.83 -2.46 3.18
N LEU A 174 -22.78 -1.64 2.73
CA LEU A 174 -22.76 -1.05 1.39
C LEU A 174 -21.53 -0.16 1.20
N LEU A 175 -21.24 0.72 2.15
CA LEU A 175 -20.05 1.59 2.09
C LEU A 175 -18.77 0.77 2.00
N ILE A 176 -18.61 -0.26 2.84
CA ILE A 176 -17.43 -1.14 2.81
C ILE A 176 -17.33 -1.87 1.48
N SER A 177 -18.46 -2.35 0.93
CA SER A 177 -18.50 -3.01 -0.37
C SER A 177 -18.08 -2.07 -1.50
N ASP A 178 -18.64 -0.87 -1.55
CA ASP A 178 -18.32 0.14 -2.56
C ASP A 178 -16.86 0.60 -2.47
N LEU A 179 -16.36 0.79 -1.24
CA LEU A 179 -14.98 1.14 -0.97
C LEU A 179 -14.03 0.03 -1.43
N ASN A 180 -14.37 -1.23 -1.15
CA ASN A 180 -13.59 -2.38 -1.60
C ASN A 180 -13.58 -2.49 -3.13
N ALA A 181 -14.74 -2.34 -3.78
CA ALA A 181 -14.83 -2.35 -5.24
C ALA A 181 -14.03 -1.20 -5.87
N TYR A 182 -13.99 -0.04 -5.24
CA TYR A 182 -13.19 1.09 -5.71
C TYR A 182 -11.69 0.83 -5.57
N ILE A 183 -11.26 0.29 -4.44
CA ILE A 183 -9.86 -0.10 -4.22
C ILE A 183 -9.45 -1.16 -5.26
N GLU A 184 -10.28 -2.16 -5.51
CA GLU A 184 -10.04 -3.19 -6.52
C GLU A 184 -9.98 -2.60 -7.94
N LYS A 185 -10.83 -1.62 -8.25
CA LYS A 185 -10.77 -0.88 -9.52
C LYS A 185 -9.46 -0.11 -9.67
N LEU A 186 -8.95 0.51 -8.60
CA LEU A 186 -7.64 1.17 -8.62
C LEU A 186 -6.50 0.17 -8.78
N ASP A 187 -6.55 -0.94 -8.05
CA ASP A 187 -5.56 -2.02 -8.12
C ASP A 187 -5.47 -2.58 -9.55
N ASN A 188 -6.61 -2.86 -10.19
CA ASN A 188 -6.66 -3.33 -11.57
C ASN A 188 -6.11 -2.31 -12.58
N ARG A 189 -6.30 -1.00 -12.34
CA ARG A 189 -5.70 0.06 -13.19
C ARG A 189 -4.19 0.14 -13.01
N VAL A 190 -3.71 -0.09 -11.80
CA VAL A 190 -2.28 -0.08 -11.50
C VAL A 190 -1.60 -1.32 -12.09
N ALA A 191 -2.23 -2.49 -11.96
CA ALA A 191 -1.77 -3.73 -12.55
C ALA A 191 -1.70 -3.66 -14.09
N SER A 192 -2.73 -3.10 -14.74
CA SER A 192 -2.74 -2.98 -16.20
C SER A 192 -1.71 -1.98 -16.73
N ARG A 193 -1.39 -0.93 -15.96
CA ARG A 193 -0.35 0.05 -16.31
C ARG A 193 1.06 -0.56 -16.26
N GLY A 194 1.33 -1.43 -15.28
CA GLY A 194 2.62 -2.13 -15.18
C GLY A 194 2.87 -3.16 -16.29
N GLN A 195 1.82 -3.60 -16.99
CA GLN A 195 1.91 -4.63 -18.03
C GLN A 195 1.87 -4.09 -19.47
N ALA A 196 1.59 -2.80 -19.66
CA ALA A 196 1.67 -2.19 -20.97
C ALA A 196 3.16 -2.00 -21.35
N PRO A 197 3.67 -2.61 -22.44
CA PRO A 197 4.99 -2.27 -22.93
C PRO A 197 4.98 -0.79 -23.31
N SER A 198 5.96 -0.03 -22.81
CA SER A 198 6.24 1.33 -23.28
C SER A 198 6.15 1.35 -24.81
N PRO A 199 5.36 2.25 -25.43
CA PRO A 199 5.45 2.45 -26.85
C PRO A 199 6.83 3.05 -27.11
N VAL A 200 7.75 2.20 -27.54
CA VAL A 200 8.99 2.61 -28.17
C VAL A 200 8.55 3.47 -29.35
N GLN A 201 8.74 4.78 -29.25
CA GLN A 201 8.64 5.69 -30.40
C GLN A 201 9.80 5.37 -31.33
N ILE A 202 9.62 4.34 -32.18
CA ILE A 202 10.34 4.21 -33.44
C ILE A 202 9.31 4.55 -34.50
N GLU A 203 9.36 5.77 -35.03
CA GLU A 203 9.36 6.03 -36.47
C GLU A 203 9.45 7.54 -36.71
N SER A 204 10.66 7.98 -37.06
CA SER A 204 10.83 9.18 -37.87
C SER A 204 10.21 8.92 -39.24
N PRO A 205 9.30 9.77 -39.75
CA PRO A 205 8.94 9.73 -41.15
C PRO A 205 9.90 10.64 -41.91
N VAL A 206 10.95 10.04 -42.48
CA VAL A 206 11.56 10.58 -43.69
C VAL A 206 10.76 9.98 -44.84
N GLN A 207 10.06 10.80 -45.64
CA GLN A 207 10.03 10.71 -47.11
C GLN A 207 9.05 11.70 -47.77
N ALA A 208 9.36 11.98 -49.05
CA ALA A 208 8.67 12.76 -50.07
C ALA A 208 9.04 14.26 -50.05
N GLU A 209 9.66 14.88 -51.05
CA GLU A 209 9.99 14.59 -52.46
C GLU A 209 11.30 15.35 -52.75
N ILE A 210 12.16 14.94 -53.70
CA ILE A 210 12.17 15.48 -55.07
C ILE A 210 13.02 14.55 -55.94
N SER A 211 12.41 14.04 -57.00
CA SER A 211 13.04 13.41 -58.16
C SER A 211 13.97 14.38 -58.91
N PHE A 212 15.08 13.89 -59.46
CA PHE A 212 15.47 14.07 -60.88
C PHE A 212 16.77 13.28 -61.18
N GLN A 213 16.58 12.14 -61.86
CA GLN A 213 17.26 11.69 -63.08
C GLN A 213 18.74 12.09 -63.34
N VAL A 214 19.60 11.07 -63.55
CA VAL A 214 20.45 10.82 -64.76
C VAL A 214 21.83 10.19 -64.45
N GLU A 215 22.12 9.12 -65.21
CA GLU A 215 23.40 8.47 -65.60
C GLU A 215 24.16 7.43 -64.72
N SER A 216 24.31 6.25 -65.33
CA SER A 216 25.23 5.10 -65.16
C SER A 216 26.75 5.42 -65.14
N PRO A 217 27.70 4.45 -65.02
CA PRO A 217 27.65 3.05 -64.55
C PRO A 217 28.81 2.65 -63.57
N ALA A 218 28.77 1.39 -63.10
CA ALA A 218 29.74 0.65 -62.26
C ALA A 218 31.11 0.35 -62.97
N PRO A 219 32.07 -0.49 -62.47
CA PRO A 219 32.18 -1.28 -61.21
C PRO A 219 33.61 -1.33 -60.55
N ALA A 220 33.75 -1.88 -59.33
CA ALA A 220 34.85 -2.80 -58.94
C ALA A 220 34.78 -3.25 -57.45
N GLN A 221 35.09 -4.53 -57.23
CA GLN A 221 35.06 -5.31 -55.98
C GLN A 221 36.38 -5.24 -55.14
N PRO A 222 36.41 -5.79 -53.89
CA PRO A 222 37.43 -5.62 -52.82
C PRO A 222 38.51 -6.76 -52.88
N PRO A 223 39.27 -7.20 -51.83
CA PRO A 223 39.43 -6.80 -50.40
C PRO A 223 40.91 -6.78 -49.87
N ALA A 224 41.13 -6.43 -48.60
CA ALA A 224 42.35 -6.84 -47.87
C ALA A 224 42.08 -7.04 -46.36
N GLU A 225 42.33 -8.26 -45.92
CA GLU A 225 42.45 -8.74 -44.53
C GLU A 225 43.53 -7.96 -43.76
N THR A 226 43.46 -7.90 -42.42
CA THR A 226 44.54 -8.39 -41.55
C THR A 226 44.02 -8.58 -40.11
N GLU A 227 44.40 -9.72 -39.55
CA GLU A 227 44.11 -10.33 -38.26
C GLU A 227 44.41 -9.48 -37.01
N SER A 228 43.71 -9.83 -35.93
CA SER A 228 44.07 -9.56 -34.53
C SER A 228 45.30 -10.38 -34.11
N PRO A 229 45.94 -10.06 -32.97
CA PRO A 229 46.02 -11.14 -31.98
C PRO A 229 45.68 -10.69 -30.55
N ALA A 230 45.05 -11.64 -29.86
CA ALA A 230 44.56 -11.59 -28.51
C ALA A 230 45.66 -11.33 -27.46
N LEU A 231 45.34 -10.49 -26.48
CA LEU A 231 46.13 -10.25 -25.28
C LEU A 231 46.18 -11.51 -24.41
N ASN A 232 47.35 -12.14 -24.41
CA ASN A 232 47.63 -13.37 -23.69
C ASN A 232 47.86 -13.10 -22.18
N SER A 233 47.21 -13.90 -21.33
CA SER A 233 47.10 -13.71 -19.87
C SER A 233 48.35 -14.07 -19.06
N GLU A 234 49.46 -14.40 -19.73
CA GLU A 234 50.73 -14.77 -19.08
C GLU A 234 51.59 -13.56 -18.65
N SER A 235 51.35 -12.38 -19.20
CA SER A 235 52.14 -11.17 -18.94
C SER A 235 51.94 -10.59 -17.53
N VAL A 236 50.80 -10.88 -16.89
CA VAL A 236 50.43 -10.31 -15.57
C VAL A 236 51.05 -11.10 -14.42
N ARG A 237 51.36 -12.40 -14.61
CA ARG A 237 51.93 -13.25 -13.55
C ARG A 237 53.43 -13.02 -13.30
N ARG A 238 54.14 -12.34 -14.21
CA ARG A 238 55.58 -12.05 -14.07
C ARG A 238 55.91 -10.77 -13.31
N ALA A 239 54.94 -9.89 -13.08
CA ALA A 239 55.15 -8.60 -12.43
C ALA A 239 55.05 -8.62 -10.89
N LEU A 240 54.56 -9.72 -10.28
CA LEU A 240 54.32 -9.83 -8.83
C LEU A 240 55.36 -10.67 -8.05
N SER A 241 56.41 -11.19 -8.70
CA SER A 241 57.45 -11.99 -8.03
C SER A 241 58.75 -11.24 -7.71
N ARG A 242 58.75 -9.89 -7.82
CA ARG A 242 59.97 -9.07 -7.68
C ARG A 242 59.96 -8.07 -6.53
N ASN A 243 59.07 -8.25 -5.56
CA ASN A 243 59.12 -7.56 -4.27
C ASN A 243 58.97 -8.60 -3.15
N LEU A 244 60.10 -9.24 -2.83
CA LEU A 244 60.42 -9.82 -1.53
C LEU A 244 61.69 -9.13 -1.05
#